data_AF-A0A6V7L940-F1
#
_entry.id   AF-A0A6V7L940-F1
#
_cell.length_a   1.000
_cell.length_b   1.000
_cell.length_c   1.000
_cell.angle_alpha   90.00
_cell.angle_beta   90.00
_cell.angle_gamma   90.00
#
_symmetry.space_group_name_H-M   'P 1'
#
loop_
_entity.id
_entity.type
_entity.pdbx_description
1 polymer ?
#
loop_
_entity_poly.entity_id
_entity_poly.type
_entity_poly.pdbx_seq_one_letter_code
_entity_poly.pdbx_strand_id
1 'polypeptide(L)'
;IGEPCTPEETPVIKNSVCQNGRWNCKITHIPSIDNRQCQKITAKYNTSCLMSEQCAAIFGPDALCLNRRCVCNENSHYVEGHLFCWINRGLGDSCKKNEDCYAAGLDIDLHCNDKFICDCPKGYHTGADKESCIKDDT
;
A
#
# COMPACT_ATOMS: atom_id res chain seq x y z
N ILE A 1 21.36 12.70 -3.06
CA ILE A 1 20.37 12.61 -4.16
C ILE A 1 19.66 13.96 -4.26
N GLY A 2 19.33 14.43 -5.46
CA GLY A 2 18.68 15.73 -5.70
C GLY A 2 19.62 16.89 -6.05
N GLU A 3 20.90 16.80 -5.68
CA GLU A 3 21.92 17.79 -6.03
C GLU A 3 22.16 17.89 -7.55
N PRO A 4 22.56 19.06 -8.07
CA PRO A 4 22.95 19.22 -9.47
C PRO A 4 24.12 18.32 -9.87
N CYS A 5 24.19 17.94 -11.14
CA CYS A 5 25.29 17.15 -11.70
C CYS A 5 25.37 17.29 -13.22
N THR A 6 26.49 16.83 -13.79
CA THR A 6 26.62 16.53 -15.22
C THR A 6 26.80 15.02 -15.49
N PRO A 7 26.43 14.52 -16.68
CA PRO A 7 26.57 13.10 -17.01
C PRO A 7 27.99 12.53 -16.92
N GLU A 8 29.01 13.38 -17.03
CA GLU A 8 30.43 13.01 -16.97
C GLU A 8 30.95 12.86 -15.52
N GLU A 9 30.22 13.39 -14.53
CA GLU A 9 30.63 13.30 -13.14
C GLU A 9 30.57 11.86 -12.62
N THR A 10 31.51 11.52 -11.73
CA THR A 10 31.54 10.20 -11.10
C THR A 10 30.61 10.17 -9.88
N PRO A 11 29.66 9.23 -9.79
CA PRO A 11 28.73 9.15 -8.67
C PRO A 11 29.43 8.71 -7.38
N VAL A 12 29.24 9.50 -6.30
CA VAL A 12 29.71 9.16 -4.93
C VAL A 12 28.77 8.15 -4.25
N ILE A 13 27.47 8.27 -4.49
CA ILE A 13 26.46 7.37 -3.93
C ILE A 13 26.32 6.15 -4.84
N LYS A 14 26.48 4.94 -4.29
CA LYS A 14 26.30 3.71 -5.05
C LYS A 14 24.88 3.65 -5.63
N ASN A 15 24.78 3.24 -6.89
CA ASN A 15 23.51 3.16 -7.64
C ASN A 15 22.83 4.51 -7.92
N SER A 16 23.54 5.64 -7.79
CA SER A 16 23.07 6.90 -8.35
C SER A 16 23.45 7.04 -9.83
N VAL A 17 22.73 7.92 -10.52
CA VAL A 17 22.94 8.30 -11.92
C VAL A 17 22.57 9.77 -12.08
N CYS A 18 23.33 10.51 -12.90
CA CYS A 18 22.95 11.88 -13.25
C CYS A 18 21.85 11.81 -14.32
N GLN A 19 20.66 12.31 -13.99
CA GLN A 19 19.51 12.33 -14.89
C GLN A 19 18.84 13.70 -14.80
N ASN A 20 18.58 14.32 -15.95
CA ASN A 20 17.99 15.67 -16.04
C ASN A 20 18.75 16.72 -15.21
N GLY A 21 20.08 16.64 -15.21
CA GLY A 21 20.97 17.57 -14.50
C GLY A 21 20.96 17.44 -12.97
N ARG A 22 20.38 16.36 -12.41
CA ARG A 22 20.38 16.08 -10.98
C ARG A 22 20.72 14.63 -10.67
N TRP A 23 21.34 14.41 -9.50
CA TRP A 23 21.62 13.07 -9.01
C TRP A 23 20.33 12.36 -8.63
N ASN A 24 20.04 11.25 -9.29
CA ASN A 24 18.89 10.39 -9.05
C ASN A 24 19.36 8.97 -8.71
N CYS A 25 18.48 8.14 -8.14
CA CYS A 25 18.72 6.71 -8.07
C CYS A 25 18.43 6.05 -9.42
N LYS A 26 19.13 4.96 -9.75
CA LYS A 26 18.85 4.15 -10.96
C LYS A 26 17.41 3.60 -10.91
N ILE A 27 16.82 3.28 -12.08
CA ILE A 27 15.41 2.87 -12.30
C ILE A 27 14.85 1.79 -11.34
N THR A 28 15.69 0.98 -10.69
CA THR A 28 15.29 -0.07 -9.74
C THR A 28 15.62 0.25 -8.28
N HIS A 29 15.97 1.50 -7.99
CA HIS A 29 16.41 1.96 -6.69
C HIS A 29 15.67 3.23 -6.30
N ILE A 30 15.49 3.39 -5.00
CA ILE A 30 14.87 4.56 -4.39
C ILE A 30 15.82 5.23 -3.41
N PRO A 31 15.70 6.55 -3.21
CA PRO A 31 16.47 7.23 -2.18
C PRO A 31 16.03 6.80 -0.79
N SER A 32 16.99 6.69 0.13
CA SER A 32 16.70 6.72 1.57
C SER A 32 16.13 8.07 1.99
N ILE A 33 15.45 8.13 3.14
CA ILE A 33 14.84 9.36 3.67
C ILE A 33 15.83 10.54 3.81
N ASP A 34 17.10 10.24 4.12
CA ASP A 34 18.18 11.21 4.25
C ASP A 34 18.86 11.55 2.91
N ASN A 35 18.41 10.96 1.80
CA ASN A 35 18.95 11.10 0.46
C ASN A 35 20.43 10.68 0.30
N ARG A 36 20.96 9.87 1.23
CA ARG A 36 22.37 9.44 1.23
C ARG A 36 22.61 8.06 0.62
N GLN A 37 21.55 7.29 0.35
CA GLN A 37 21.66 5.93 -0.19
C GLN A 37 20.62 5.70 -1.28
N CYS A 38 20.98 4.88 -2.27
CA CYS A 38 20.02 4.32 -3.23
C CYS A 38 19.82 2.85 -2.91
N GLN A 39 18.64 2.51 -2.42
CA GLN A 39 18.27 1.15 -2.01
C GLN A 39 17.40 0.48 -3.06
N LYS A 40 17.60 -0.82 -3.27
CA LYS A 40 16.83 -1.59 -4.25
C LYS A 40 15.37 -1.64 -3.80
N ILE A 41 14.44 -1.36 -4.71
CA ILE A 41 13.01 -1.50 -4.45
C ILE A 41 12.65 -2.96 -4.17
N THR A 42 11.62 -3.19 -3.35
CA THR A 42 11.01 -4.52 -3.31
C THR A 42 10.00 -4.65 -4.45
N ALA A 43 9.91 -5.83 -5.05
CA ALA A 43 9.00 -6.07 -6.17
C ALA A 43 7.77 -6.91 -5.78
N LYS A 44 7.70 -7.42 -4.55
CA LYS A 44 6.68 -8.37 -4.11
C LYS A 44 6.21 -8.07 -2.69
N TYR A 45 4.90 -8.16 -2.47
CA TYR A 45 4.31 -7.97 -1.15
C TYR A 45 4.80 -9.03 -0.17
N ASN A 46 4.85 -8.70 1.13
CA ASN A 46 5.31 -9.60 2.19
C ASN A 46 6.73 -10.15 2.02
N THR A 47 7.59 -9.46 1.27
CA THR A 47 9.01 -9.83 1.08
C THR A 47 9.96 -8.92 1.83
N SER A 48 11.25 -9.30 1.85
CA SER A 48 12.29 -8.62 2.62
C SER A 48 12.40 -7.14 2.30
N CYS A 49 12.40 -6.32 3.34
CA CYS A 49 12.67 -4.89 3.29
C CYS A 49 13.57 -4.47 4.46
N LEU A 50 14.20 -3.31 4.33
CA LEU A 50 14.98 -2.65 5.37
C LEU A 50 14.35 -1.32 5.81
N MET A 51 13.60 -0.68 4.92
CA MET A 51 12.98 0.63 5.14
C MET A 51 11.61 0.71 4.44
N SER A 52 10.69 1.49 5.02
CA SER A 52 9.30 1.58 4.53
C SER A 52 9.22 2.17 3.12
N GLU A 53 10.16 3.03 2.72
CA GLU A 53 10.21 3.62 1.39
C GLU A 53 10.31 2.54 0.30
N GLN A 54 10.99 1.42 0.57
CA GLN A 54 11.08 0.30 -0.39
C GLN A 54 9.72 -0.32 -0.67
N CYS A 55 8.84 -0.34 0.33
CA CYS A 55 7.47 -0.82 0.23
C CYS A 55 6.58 0.25 -0.41
N ALA A 56 6.69 1.49 0.07
CA ALA A 56 5.83 2.58 -0.35
C ALA A 56 5.99 2.96 -1.83
N ALA A 57 7.18 2.75 -2.39
CA ALA A 57 7.45 2.98 -3.81
C ALA A 57 6.59 2.11 -4.75
N ILE A 58 6.13 0.93 -4.30
CA ILE A 58 5.33 0.01 -5.12
C ILE A 58 3.91 -0.13 -4.59
N PHE A 59 3.74 -0.30 -3.28
CA PHE A 59 2.45 -0.62 -2.66
C PHE A 59 1.71 0.61 -2.12
N GLY A 60 2.23 1.82 -2.32
CA GLY A 60 1.59 3.05 -1.89
C GLY A 60 2.02 3.54 -0.49
N PRO A 61 1.64 4.77 -0.11
CA PRO A 61 2.13 5.44 1.09
C PRO A 61 1.80 4.70 2.40
N ASP A 62 0.75 3.89 2.40
CA ASP A 62 0.33 3.11 3.56
C ASP A 62 1.10 1.80 3.75
N ALA A 63 2.03 1.48 2.84
CA ALA A 63 2.89 0.31 2.96
C ALA A 63 4.13 0.58 3.81
N LEU A 64 4.33 -0.24 4.84
CA LEU A 64 5.39 -0.13 5.82
C LEU A 64 6.33 -1.34 5.77
N CYS A 65 7.58 -1.13 6.18
CA CYS A 65 8.50 -2.23 6.45
C CYS A 65 8.42 -2.63 7.93
N LEU A 66 7.61 -3.63 8.24
CA LEU A 66 7.44 -4.15 9.61
C LEU A 66 8.00 -5.57 9.70
N ASN A 67 8.80 -5.86 10.74
CA ASN A 67 9.43 -7.18 10.91
C ASN A 67 10.21 -7.66 9.66
N ARG A 68 10.88 -6.71 8.97
CA ARG A 68 11.59 -6.92 7.70
C ARG A 68 10.70 -7.39 6.55
N ARG A 69 9.39 -7.14 6.60
CA ARG A 69 8.46 -7.46 5.51
C ARG A 69 7.61 -6.26 5.15
N CYS A 70 7.34 -6.10 3.86
CA CYS A 70 6.40 -5.09 3.40
C CYS A 70 4.97 -5.53 3.74
N VAL A 71 4.29 -4.72 4.53
CA VAL A 71 2.90 -4.91 4.97
C VAL A 71 2.14 -3.59 4.84
N CYS A 72 0.83 -3.66 4.73
CA CYS A 72 -0.01 -2.47 4.86
C CYS A 72 -0.12 -2.05 6.34
N ASN A 73 -0.29 -0.76 6.59
CA ASN A 73 -0.54 -0.24 7.93
C ASN A 73 -1.94 -0.66 8.44
N GLU A 74 -2.27 -0.34 9.69
CA GLU A 74 -3.55 -0.73 10.32
C GLU A 74 -4.80 -0.13 9.65
N ASN A 75 -4.64 0.96 8.90
CA ASN A 75 -5.73 1.68 8.23
C ASN A 75 -5.92 1.24 6.77
N SER A 76 -5.15 0.26 6.31
CA SER A 76 -5.19 -0.24 4.94
C SER A 76 -5.05 -1.76 4.87
N HIS A 77 -5.34 -2.33 3.70
CA HIS A 77 -5.20 -3.75 3.41
C HIS A 77 -4.63 -3.94 2.01
N TYR A 78 -3.99 -5.08 1.78
CA TYR A 78 -3.36 -5.35 0.49
C TYR A 78 -4.39 -5.88 -0.51
N VAL A 79 -4.54 -5.19 -1.64
CA VAL A 79 -5.38 -5.65 -2.75
C VAL A 79 -4.48 -6.18 -3.87
N GLU A 80 -4.45 -7.50 -4.03
CA GLU A 80 -3.54 -8.17 -4.99
C GLU A 80 -3.77 -7.72 -6.44
N GLY A 81 -5.03 -7.51 -6.84
CA GLY A 81 -5.37 -7.02 -8.19
C GLY A 81 -4.85 -5.61 -8.50
N HIS A 82 -4.53 -4.82 -7.48
CA HIS A 82 -3.97 -3.47 -7.61
C HIS A 82 -2.49 -3.38 -7.21
N LEU A 83 -1.94 -4.43 -6.60
CA LEU A 83 -0.61 -4.43 -5.98
C LEU A 83 -0.42 -3.21 -5.07
N PHE A 84 -1.43 -2.90 -4.25
CA PHE A 84 -1.50 -1.64 -3.50
C PHE A 84 -2.13 -1.84 -2.12
N CYS A 85 -1.69 -1.06 -1.13
CA CYS A 85 -2.31 -0.95 0.18
C CYS A 85 -3.50 0.01 0.07
N TRP A 86 -4.70 -0.56 0.01
CA TRP A 86 -5.95 0.15 -0.16
C TRP A 86 -6.53 0.53 1.19
N ILE A 87 -7.12 1.71 1.30
CA ILE A 87 -7.68 2.20 2.56
C ILE A 87 -8.84 1.31 3.04
N ASN A 88 -8.90 1.05 4.34
CA ASN A 88 -9.98 0.29 4.95
C ASN A 88 -11.24 1.17 5.07
N ARG A 89 -12.39 0.63 4.67
CA ARG A 89 -13.71 1.20 4.98
C ARG A 89 -14.63 0.09 5.49
N GLY A 90 -15.14 0.28 6.71
CA GLY A 90 -15.94 -0.71 7.40
C GLY A 90 -17.41 -0.66 7.00
N LEU A 91 -18.22 -1.49 7.66
CA LEU A 91 -19.67 -1.47 7.50
C LEU A 91 -20.25 -0.08 7.72
N GLY A 92 -21.12 0.37 6.82
CA GLY A 92 -21.76 1.68 6.90
C GLY A 92 -20.92 2.85 6.38
N ASP A 93 -19.63 2.65 6.08
CA ASP A 93 -18.80 3.69 5.48
C ASP A 93 -19.14 3.91 4.01
N SER A 94 -18.98 5.16 3.56
CA SER A 94 -19.13 5.47 2.14
C SER A 94 -18.10 4.72 1.31
N CYS A 95 -18.43 4.29 0.09
CA CYS A 95 -17.52 3.60 -0.81
C CYS A 95 -17.77 4.00 -2.27
N LYS A 96 -16.81 3.70 -3.14
CA LYS A 96 -16.95 3.85 -4.59
C LYS A 96 -16.83 2.51 -5.30
N LYS A 97 -16.06 1.59 -4.73
CA LYS A 97 -15.83 0.24 -5.25
C LYS A 97 -15.78 -0.78 -4.13
N ASN A 98 -15.89 -2.06 -4.48
CA ASN A 98 -15.82 -3.15 -3.51
C ASN A 98 -14.49 -3.19 -2.77
N GLU A 99 -13.38 -2.84 -3.44
CA GLU A 99 -12.04 -2.81 -2.81
C GLU A 99 -11.93 -1.75 -1.71
N ASP A 100 -12.82 -0.75 -1.68
CA ASP A 100 -12.87 0.19 -0.56
C ASP A 100 -13.40 -0.49 0.72
N CYS A 101 -14.23 -1.52 0.58
CA CYS A 101 -14.95 -2.15 1.67
C CYS A 101 -14.14 -3.28 2.29
N TYR A 102 -13.48 -2.98 3.40
CA TYR A 102 -12.68 -3.91 4.17
C TYR A 102 -12.74 -3.55 5.65
N ALA A 103 -13.09 -4.54 6.47
CA ALA A 103 -13.07 -4.45 7.93
C ALA A 103 -12.14 -5.54 8.47
N ALA A 104 -11.08 -5.12 9.17
CA ALA A 104 -10.14 -6.07 9.77
C ALA A 104 -10.86 -6.94 10.82
N GLY A 105 -10.67 -8.26 10.74
CA GLY A 105 -11.30 -9.22 11.65
C GLY A 105 -12.68 -9.72 11.23
N LEU A 106 -13.22 -9.24 10.10
CA LEU A 106 -14.41 -9.80 9.48
C LEU A 106 -14.03 -10.92 8.51
N ASP A 107 -14.54 -12.14 8.73
CA ASP A 107 -14.26 -13.32 7.88
C ASP A 107 -15.09 -13.33 6.58
N ILE A 108 -15.77 -12.24 6.23
CA ILE A 108 -16.59 -12.13 5.03
C ILE A 108 -16.25 -10.85 4.26
N ASP A 109 -16.18 -10.97 2.94
CA ASP A 109 -15.91 -9.84 2.07
C ASP A 109 -17.15 -8.93 2.02
N LEU A 110 -16.97 -7.68 2.47
CA LEU A 110 -17.95 -6.63 2.29
C LEU A 110 -18.03 -6.22 0.82
N HIS A 111 -19.14 -5.62 0.44
CA HIS A 111 -19.31 -5.06 -0.90
C HIS A 111 -19.81 -3.63 -0.83
N CYS A 112 -19.51 -2.85 -1.86
CA CYS A 112 -20.05 -1.52 -2.03
C CYS A 112 -21.43 -1.64 -2.69
N ASN A 113 -22.49 -1.31 -1.95
CA ASN A 113 -23.86 -1.45 -2.44
C ASN A 113 -24.26 -0.27 -3.36
N ASP A 114 -25.47 -0.34 -3.94
CA ASP A 114 -26.01 0.69 -4.84
C ASP A 114 -26.23 2.06 -4.17
N LYS A 115 -26.15 2.13 -2.84
CA LYS A 115 -26.21 3.38 -2.06
C LYS A 115 -24.83 3.97 -1.78
N PHE A 116 -23.77 3.40 -2.37
CA PHE A 116 -22.38 3.80 -2.15
C PHE A 116 -21.95 3.65 -0.69
N ILE A 117 -22.40 2.58 -0.04
CA ILE A 117 -22.08 2.25 1.35
C ILE A 117 -21.59 0.80 1.42
N CYS A 118 -20.57 0.55 2.23
CA CYS A 118 -20.08 -0.79 2.50
C CYS A 118 -21.10 -1.59 3.30
N ASP A 119 -21.45 -2.77 2.78
CA ASP A 119 -22.57 -3.57 3.26
C ASP A 119 -22.25 -5.07 3.19
N CYS A 120 -22.97 -5.85 3.97
CA CYS A 120 -22.86 -7.30 3.99
C CYS A 120 -23.26 -7.88 2.62
N PRO A 121 -22.57 -8.92 2.13
CA PRO A 121 -22.94 -9.53 0.86
C PRO A 121 -24.30 -10.23 0.95
N LYS A 122 -24.84 -10.60 -0.22
CA LYS A 122 -26.15 -11.25 -0.32
C LYS A 122 -26.26 -12.51 0.57
N GLY A 123 -27.34 -12.62 1.33
CA GLY A 123 -27.59 -13.72 2.28
C GLY A 123 -27.03 -13.46 3.68
N TYR A 124 -26.58 -12.23 3.93
CA TYR A 124 -26.17 -11.75 5.24
C TYR A 124 -26.80 -10.37 5.49
N HIS A 125 -27.08 -10.08 6.74
CA HIS A 125 -27.46 -8.75 7.22
C HIS A 125 -26.47 -8.24 8.26
N THR A 126 -26.41 -6.91 8.41
CA THR A 126 -25.59 -6.29 9.46
C THR A 126 -26.09 -6.68 10.85
N GLY A 127 -25.19 -7.17 11.69
CA GLY A 127 -25.49 -7.49 13.08
C GLY A 127 -25.83 -6.26 13.93
N ALA A 128 -26.38 -6.50 15.12
CA ALA A 128 -26.76 -5.43 16.04
C ALA A 128 -25.56 -4.60 16.55
N ASP A 129 -24.37 -5.19 16.55
CA ASP A 129 -23.09 -4.54 16.85
C ASP A 129 -22.61 -3.58 15.76
N LYS A 130 -23.20 -3.66 14.55
CA LYS A 130 -22.79 -2.93 13.34
C LYS A 130 -21.35 -3.20 12.88
N GLU A 131 -20.75 -4.25 13.42
CA GLU A 131 -19.38 -4.66 13.12
C GLU A 131 -19.33 -6.07 12.55
N SER A 132 -20.45 -6.78 12.54
CA SER A 132 -20.57 -8.14 12.02
C SER A 132 -21.58 -8.28 10.88
N CYS A 133 -21.40 -9.31 10.06
CA CYS A 133 -22.38 -9.77 9.09
C CYS A 133 -22.92 -11.13 9.55
N ILE A 134 -24.23 -11.17 9.83
CA ILE A 134 -24.93 -12.36 10.31
C ILE A 134 -25.64 -13.00 9.12
N LYS A 135 -25.48 -14.32 8.97
CA LYS A 135 -26.13 -15.07 7.89
C LYS A 135 -27.65 -15.02 8.08
N ASP A 136 -28.36 -14.78 6.98
CA ASP A 136 -29.83 -14.83 6.99
C ASP A 136 -30.29 -16.28 7.20
N ASP A 137 -31.20 -16.50 8.15
CA ASP A 137 -31.91 -17.76 8.30
C ASP A 137 -32.91 -17.89 7.15
N THR A 138 -32.64 -18.81 6.21
CA THR A 138 -33.55 -19.20 5.13
C THR A 138 -34.72 -20.04 5.62
#